data_AF-A0A1X7SSB7-F1
#
_entry.id   AF-A0A1X7SSB7-F1
#
_cell.length_a   1.000
_cell.length_b   1.000
_cell.length_c   1.000
_cell.angle_alpha   90.00
_cell.angle_beta   90.00
_cell.angle_gamma   90.00
#
_symmetry.space_group_name_H-M   'P 1'
#
loop_
_entity.id
_entity.type
_entity.pdbx_description
1 polymer ?
#
loop_
_entity_poly.entity_id
_entity_poly.type
_entity_poly.pdbx_seq_one_letter_code
_entity_poly.pdbx_strand_id
1 'polypeptide(L)'
;LHVLCQEFGLLPPRPTTGVRLFLGEENVTIASFSMIAAGLFHNSDVDEPGNDNNVVGSPDGQNDGLWCQSSLNQNMIGIWYYPDETTVPLGSAIGNDNPIPLFANNTATGQIGLLRNGGIAGIQGLYSCVIPNKEEMNQTLYVAAYGNADFSKND
;
A
#
# COMPACT_ATOMS: atom_id res chain seq x y z
N LEU A 1 22.60 17.77 11.04
CA LEU A 1 21.16 17.45 11.16
C LEU A 1 21.01 15.95 10.94
N HIS A 2 20.71 15.19 11.99
CA HIS A 2 20.24 13.81 11.84
C HIS A 2 18.72 13.90 11.65
N VAL A 3 18.24 13.60 10.44
CA VAL A 3 16.82 13.35 10.23
C VAL A 3 16.60 11.93 10.75
N LEU A 4 15.94 11.80 11.91
CA LEU A 4 15.36 10.52 12.31
C LEU A 4 14.31 10.19 11.25
N CYS A 5 14.67 9.29 10.34
CA CYS A 5 13.69 8.58 9.54
C CYS A 5 12.88 7.76 10.55
N GLN A 6 11.63 8.12 10.73
CA GLN A 6 10.70 7.37 11.58
C GLN A 6 10.65 5.96 10.98
N GLU A 7 11.19 4.97 11.70
CA GLU A 7 11.11 3.56 11.34
C GLU A 7 9.65 3.13 11.42
N PHE A 8 8.93 3.34 10.31
CA PHE A 8 8.02 2.31 9.84
C PHE A 8 8.89 1.06 9.71
N GLY A 9 8.47 -0.09 10.25
CA GLY A 9 9.30 -1.28 10.13
C GLY A 9 9.56 -1.62 8.66
N LEU A 10 10.45 -2.59 8.42
CA LEU A 10 11.13 -2.75 7.14
C LEU A 10 10.14 -2.71 5.97
N LEU A 11 10.30 -1.68 5.14
CA LEU A 11 9.48 -1.47 3.95
C LEU A 11 9.56 -2.70 3.03
N PRO A 12 8.52 -2.98 2.21
CA PRO A 12 8.56 -4.16 1.37
C PRO A 12 9.77 -4.12 0.42
N PRO A 13 10.37 -5.29 0.13
CA PRO A 13 11.44 -5.37 -0.85
C PRO A 13 10.97 -4.74 -2.15
N ARG A 14 11.79 -3.89 -2.76
CA ARG A 14 11.44 -3.23 -4.02
C ARG A 14 11.77 -4.13 -5.20
N PRO A 15 11.07 -3.99 -6.34
CA PRO A 15 11.48 -4.67 -7.56
C PRO A 15 12.88 -4.16 -7.99
N THR A 16 13.72 -5.07 -8.48
CA THR A 16 15.03 -4.71 -9.06
C THR A 16 14.89 -4.08 -10.44
N THR A 17 13.76 -4.30 -11.11
CA THR A 17 13.42 -3.72 -12.43
C THR A 17 11.93 -3.44 -12.53
N GLY A 18 11.56 -2.33 -13.17
CA GLY A 18 10.17 -2.02 -13.51
C GLY A 18 9.36 -1.55 -12.31
N VAL A 19 8.06 -1.87 -12.34
CA VAL A 19 7.06 -1.55 -11.31
C VAL A 19 6.24 -2.79 -10.99
N ARG A 20 5.66 -2.87 -9.78
CA ARG A 20 4.76 -3.97 -9.39
C ARG A 20 3.75 -3.57 -8.32
N LEU A 21 2.70 -4.37 -8.18
CA LEU A 21 1.82 -4.36 -7.03
C LEU A 21 2.27 -5.41 -6.01
N PHE A 22 2.18 -5.09 -4.73
CA PHE A 22 2.61 -5.95 -3.64
C PHE A 22 1.61 -5.86 -2.48
N LEU A 23 1.12 -7.00 -2.00
CA LEU A 23 0.29 -7.08 -0.79
C LEU A 23 1.19 -7.30 0.41
N GLY A 24 1.16 -6.37 1.37
CA GLY A 24 1.90 -6.47 2.62
C GLY A 24 1.47 -7.70 3.42
N GLU A 25 0.17 -7.84 3.67
CA GLU A 25 -0.41 -8.92 4.50
C GLU A 25 -0.07 -10.33 3.98
N GLU A 26 -0.02 -10.53 2.66
CA GLU A 26 0.31 -11.85 2.09
C GLU A 26 1.80 -11.98 1.72
N ASN A 27 2.60 -10.92 1.89
CA ASN A 27 3.99 -10.82 1.45
C ASN A 27 4.18 -11.30 -0.02
N VAL A 28 3.27 -10.90 -0.91
CA VAL A 28 3.19 -11.43 -2.28
C VAL A 28 3.10 -10.32 -3.32
N THR A 29 3.75 -10.55 -4.47
CA THR A 29 3.53 -9.72 -5.67
C THR A 29 2.24 -10.17 -6.36
N ILE A 30 1.33 -9.23 -6.62
CA ILE A 30 0.11 -9.49 -7.38
C ILE A 30 0.20 -8.91 -8.78
N ALA A 31 -0.57 -9.47 -9.71
CA ALA A 31 -0.65 -8.97 -11.07
C ALA A 31 -1.45 -7.67 -11.14
N SER A 32 -1.18 -6.84 -12.16
CA SER A 32 -2.13 -5.78 -12.50
C SER A 32 -3.45 -6.40 -12.95
N PHE A 33 -4.56 -5.75 -12.60
CA PHE A 33 -5.93 -6.24 -12.74
C PHE A 33 -6.30 -7.43 -11.83
N SER A 34 -5.47 -7.76 -10.84
CA SER A 34 -5.89 -8.66 -9.76
C SER A 34 -7.08 -8.08 -8.98
N MET A 35 -7.93 -8.97 -8.48
CA MET A 35 -9.00 -8.64 -7.55
C MET A 35 -8.59 -9.12 -6.16
N ILE A 36 -8.77 -8.26 -5.15
CA ILE A 36 -8.41 -8.53 -3.75
C ILE A 36 -9.60 -8.24 -2.83
N ALA A 37 -9.66 -8.94 -1.71
CA ALA A 37 -10.54 -8.56 -0.62
C ALA A 37 -9.95 -7.35 0.12
N ALA A 38 -10.79 -6.42 0.55
CA ALA A 38 -10.40 -5.28 1.38
C ALA A 38 -9.66 -5.74 2.64
N GLY A 39 -10.08 -6.88 3.19
CA GLY A 39 -9.47 -7.53 4.33
C GLY A 39 -7.99 -7.87 4.17
N LEU A 40 -7.42 -7.84 2.96
CA LEU A 40 -6.02 -8.18 2.66
C LEU A 40 -5.07 -6.96 2.64
N PHE A 41 -5.55 -5.78 3.00
CA PHE A 41 -4.67 -4.64 3.21
C PHE A 41 -5.11 -3.74 4.35
N HIS A 42 -4.16 -3.20 5.13
CA HIS A 42 -4.42 -2.39 6.32
C HIS A 42 -3.40 -1.24 6.45
N ASN A 43 -3.60 -0.37 7.44
CA ASN A 43 -2.67 0.71 7.78
C ASN A 43 -1.70 0.34 8.89
N SER A 44 -1.81 -0.86 9.44
CA SER A 44 -0.91 -1.47 10.40
C SER A 44 -0.72 -2.91 9.99
N ASP A 45 0.37 -3.51 10.43
CA ASP A 45 0.50 -4.96 10.46
C ASP A 45 -0.58 -5.59 11.36
N VAL A 46 -1.30 -6.60 10.85
CA VAL A 46 -2.39 -7.30 11.52
C VAL A 46 -2.22 -8.82 11.57
N ASP A 47 -1.19 -9.39 10.94
CA ASP A 47 -1.18 -10.82 10.58
C ASP A 47 -0.43 -11.80 11.50
N GLU A 48 0.31 -11.38 12.55
CA GLU A 48 0.54 -12.12 13.85
C GLU A 48 1.61 -11.44 14.76
N PRO A 49 1.77 -11.81 16.07
CA PRO A 49 2.40 -10.95 17.06
C PRO A 49 3.93 -10.89 16.96
N GLY A 50 4.49 -9.70 17.00
CA GLY A 50 5.89 -9.50 17.38
C GLY A 50 6.16 -10.11 18.76
N ASN A 51 6.79 -11.28 18.82
CA ASN A 51 7.38 -11.84 20.06
C ASN A 51 8.66 -11.09 20.45
N ASP A 52 8.64 -9.77 20.39
CA ASP A 52 9.65 -8.98 21.04
C ASP A 52 8.96 -7.75 21.62
N ASN A 53 9.00 -7.64 22.94
CA ASN A 53 8.28 -6.64 23.74
C ASN A 53 8.80 -5.19 23.52
N ASN A 54 9.46 -4.96 22.38
CA ASN A 54 10.08 -3.71 21.97
C ASN A 54 10.07 -3.50 20.44
N VAL A 55 9.43 -4.38 19.65
CA VAL A 55 9.28 -4.21 18.20
C VAL A 55 7.79 -3.99 17.90
N VAL A 56 7.45 -2.76 17.53
CA VAL A 56 6.12 -2.40 17.02
C VAL A 56 6.12 -2.70 15.52
N GLY A 57 5.39 -3.74 15.10
CA GLY A 57 5.31 -4.23 13.71
C GLY A 57 5.84 -5.66 13.57
N SER A 58 5.33 -6.39 12.57
CA SER A 58 5.47 -7.82 12.29
C SER A 58 6.92 -8.32 12.36
N PRO A 59 7.20 -9.64 12.43
CA PRO A 59 8.51 -10.19 12.11
C PRO A 59 9.15 -9.68 10.80
N ASP A 60 8.38 -9.14 9.84
CA ASP A 60 8.89 -8.45 8.65
C ASP A 60 8.96 -6.90 8.78
N GLY A 61 8.40 -6.33 9.85
CA GLY A 61 8.30 -4.90 10.13
C GLY A 61 7.36 -4.12 9.20
N GLN A 62 6.79 -4.75 8.18
CA GLN A 62 6.08 -4.06 7.14
C GLN A 62 4.67 -3.70 7.57
N ASN A 63 4.12 -2.62 7.01
CA ASN A 63 2.68 -2.39 7.11
C ASN A 63 1.97 -3.22 6.04
N ASP A 64 0.88 -3.87 6.40
CA ASP A 64 0.02 -4.69 5.56
C ASP A 64 -0.72 -3.91 4.47
N GLY A 65 -0.18 -2.79 4.01
CA GLY A 65 -0.73 -2.00 2.93
C GLY A 65 -0.75 -2.71 1.57
N LEU A 66 -1.52 -2.15 0.64
CA LEU A 66 -1.39 -2.46 -0.77
C LEU A 66 -0.36 -1.51 -1.39
N TRP A 67 0.81 -2.05 -1.73
CA TRP A 67 1.95 -1.27 -2.19
C TRP A 67 2.06 -1.25 -3.70
N CYS A 68 2.24 -0.04 -4.23
CA CYS A 68 2.66 0.18 -5.59
C CYS A 68 4.15 0.55 -5.58
N GLN A 69 4.97 -0.30 -6.19
CA GLN A 69 6.42 -0.24 -6.04
C GLN A 69 7.12 0.00 -7.37
N SER A 70 8.22 0.73 -7.31
CA SER A 70 9.12 1.02 -8.40
C SER A 70 10.55 0.65 -8.05
N SER A 71 11.29 0.24 -9.08
CA SER A 71 12.75 0.10 -9.01
C SER A 71 13.50 1.44 -8.90
N LEU A 72 12.80 2.56 -9.09
CA LEU A 72 13.36 3.91 -8.98
C LEU A 72 13.60 4.29 -7.51
N ASN A 73 14.82 4.72 -7.18
CA ASN A 73 15.22 5.04 -5.81
C ASN A 73 14.89 6.50 -5.43
N GLN A 74 13.60 6.86 -5.48
CA GLN A 74 13.11 8.21 -5.18
C GLN A 74 12.04 8.19 -4.08
N ASN A 75 12.06 9.18 -3.19
CA ASN A 75 10.98 9.40 -2.21
C ASN A 75 9.82 10.15 -2.85
N MET A 76 8.65 10.17 -2.19
CA MET A 76 7.48 10.95 -2.62
C MET A 76 7.08 10.63 -4.07
N ILE A 77 6.99 9.35 -4.37
CA ILE A 77 6.79 8.82 -5.72
C ILE A 77 5.39 8.24 -5.86
N GLY A 78 4.83 8.36 -7.06
CA GLY A 78 3.57 7.74 -7.44
C GLY A 78 2.31 8.40 -6.85
N ILE A 79 1.16 7.98 -7.37
CA ILE A 79 -0.18 8.48 -6.98
C ILE A 79 -1.16 7.33 -7.04
N TRP A 80 -1.96 7.17 -6.00
CA TRP A 80 -3.14 6.29 -6.00
C TRP A 80 -4.40 7.06 -6.39
N TYR A 81 -5.28 6.40 -7.14
CA TYR A 81 -6.57 6.91 -7.57
C TYR A 81 -7.67 5.96 -7.12
N TYR A 82 -8.76 6.54 -6.65
CA TYR A 82 -10.02 5.86 -6.37
C TYR A 82 -10.65 5.31 -7.67
N PRO A 83 -11.67 4.43 -7.56
CA PRO A 83 -12.42 3.95 -8.71
C PRO A 83 -13.14 5.04 -9.53
N ASP A 84 -13.39 6.21 -8.93
CA ASP A 84 -13.94 7.39 -9.60
C ASP A 84 -12.86 8.31 -10.21
N GLU A 85 -11.60 7.83 -10.26
CA GLU A 85 -10.43 8.53 -10.79
C GLU A 85 -10.00 9.76 -9.99
N THR A 86 -10.58 10.02 -8.81
CA THR A 86 -10.07 11.05 -7.90
C THR A 86 -8.84 10.55 -7.15
N THR A 87 -7.94 11.47 -6.77
CA THR A 87 -6.71 11.09 -6.06
C THR A 87 -6.99 10.66 -4.64
N VAL A 88 -6.40 9.54 -4.21
CA VAL A 88 -6.37 9.16 -2.81
C VAL A 88 -5.49 10.17 -2.06
N PRO A 89 -6.00 10.83 -1.01
CA PRO A 89 -5.23 11.85 -0.29
C PRO A 89 -4.01 11.24 0.39
N LEU A 90 -2.90 11.97 0.39
CA LEU A 90 -1.76 11.64 1.23
C LEU A 90 -2.14 11.84 2.70
N GLY A 91 -1.74 10.91 3.56
CA GLY A 91 -2.09 10.97 4.97
C GLY A 91 -1.31 10.00 5.84
N SER A 92 -1.68 9.97 7.12
CA SER A 92 -1.14 9.05 8.12
C SER A 92 -2.28 8.58 9.01
N ALA A 93 -2.22 7.33 9.49
CA ALA A 93 -3.15 6.83 10.49
C ALA A 93 -2.91 7.42 11.90
N ILE A 94 -1.87 8.24 12.07
CA ILE A 94 -1.51 8.87 13.34
C ILE A 94 -1.80 10.37 13.29
N GLY A 95 -2.54 10.88 14.28
CA GLY A 95 -2.81 12.30 14.48
C GLY A 95 -4.26 12.71 14.23
N ASN A 96 -4.51 14.03 14.22
CA ASN A 96 -5.83 14.61 14.01
C ASN A 96 -6.25 14.58 12.54
N ASP A 97 -5.30 14.29 11.64
CA ASP A 97 -5.48 14.12 10.20
C ASP A 97 -6.04 12.74 9.88
N ASN A 98 -6.92 12.22 10.74
CA ASN A 98 -7.48 10.87 10.67
C ASN A 98 -8.18 10.73 9.30
N PRO A 99 -7.54 10.08 8.31
CA PRO A 99 -8.05 10.13 6.97
C PRO A 99 -9.38 9.35 6.95
N ILE A 100 -10.26 9.77 6.05
CA ILE A 100 -11.31 8.94 5.43
C ILE A 100 -10.77 7.50 5.27
N PRO A 101 -11.57 6.42 5.33
CA PRO A 101 -11.14 5.02 5.49
C PRO A 101 -9.94 4.52 4.69
N LEU A 102 -9.50 5.25 3.65
CA LEU A 102 -8.37 5.04 2.78
C LEU A 102 -7.48 6.29 2.65
N PHE A 103 -6.16 6.09 2.69
CA PHE A 103 -5.17 7.13 2.42
C PHE A 103 -3.93 6.56 1.73
N ALA A 104 -3.16 7.43 1.10
CA ALA A 104 -1.91 7.08 0.45
C ALA A 104 -0.70 7.50 1.30
N ASN A 105 0.36 6.69 1.29
CA ASN A 105 1.63 7.01 1.95
C ASN A 105 2.82 6.79 1.00
N ASN A 106 3.48 7.88 0.62
CA ASN A 106 4.61 7.91 -0.32
C ASN A 106 5.95 8.24 0.35
N THR A 107 6.03 8.15 1.68
CA THR A 107 7.27 8.41 2.43
C THR A 107 8.31 7.30 2.23
N ALA A 108 7.85 6.12 1.83
CA ALA A 108 8.67 4.96 1.52
C ALA A 108 9.43 5.15 0.20
N THR A 109 10.76 5.01 0.21
CA THR A 109 11.57 5.20 -1.00
C THR A 109 11.21 4.20 -2.09
N GLY A 110 10.81 4.69 -3.26
CA GLY A 110 10.51 3.90 -4.45
C GLY A 110 9.12 3.27 -4.42
N GLN A 111 8.23 3.70 -3.53
CA GLN A 111 6.94 3.05 -3.36
C GLN A 111 5.89 3.97 -2.74
N ILE A 112 4.63 3.65 -2.99
CA ILE A 112 3.46 4.31 -2.40
C ILE A 112 2.45 3.26 -1.95
N GLY A 113 2.10 3.30 -0.68
CA GLY A 113 1.12 2.40 -0.07
C GLY A 113 -0.28 2.98 -0.15
N LEU A 114 -1.26 2.15 -0.50
CA LEU A 114 -2.67 2.37 -0.25
C LEU A 114 -3.02 1.70 1.07
N LEU A 115 -3.35 2.51 2.06
CA LEU A 115 -3.54 2.09 3.45
C LEU A 115 -4.97 2.35 3.87
N ARG A 116 -5.54 1.45 4.67
CA ARG A 116 -6.91 1.62 5.21
C ARG A 116 -6.97 1.39 6.71
N ASN A 117 -7.83 2.16 7.38
CA ASN A 117 -8.15 2.02 8.81
C ASN A 117 -9.64 1.66 9.03
N GLY A 118 -10.40 1.45 7.96
CA GLY A 118 -11.83 1.15 8.00
C GLY A 118 -12.28 0.26 6.84
N GLY A 119 -13.60 0.07 6.71
CA GLY A 119 -14.19 -0.65 5.58
C GLY A 119 -14.29 0.22 4.32
N ILE A 120 -14.42 -0.42 3.15
CA ILE A 120 -14.45 0.24 1.83
C ILE A 120 -15.81 0.20 1.12
N ALA A 121 -16.91 -0.14 1.81
CA ALA A 121 -18.21 -0.44 1.20
C ALA A 121 -18.75 0.63 0.23
N GLY A 122 -18.42 1.91 0.44
CA GLY A 122 -18.83 3.02 -0.44
C GLY A 122 -17.82 3.44 -1.51
N ILE A 123 -16.65 2.79 -1.56
CA ILE A 123 -15.52 3.15 -2.42
C ILE A 123 -14.89 1.93 -3.10
N GLN A 124 -15.61 0.80 -3.15
CA GLN A 124 -15.17 -0.43 -3.81
C GLN A 124 -15.05 -0.23 -5.32
N GLY A 125 -14.15 -0.97 -5.96
CA GLY A 125 -14.01 -0.95 -7.41
C GLY A 125 -12.56 -1.07 -7.87
N LEU A 126 -12.30 -0.58 -9.08
CA LEU A 126 -11.00 -0.65 -9.73
C LEU A 126 -10.14 0.58 -9.37
N TYR A 127 -9.21 0.40 -8.45
CA TYR A 127 -8.21 1.40 -8.12
C TYR A 127 -7.09 1.39 -9.15
N SER A 128 -6.39 2.52 -9.27
CA SER A 128 -5.17 2.59 -10.06
C SER A 128 -4.04 3.29 -9.32
N CYS A 129 -2.82 2.83 -9.56
CA CYS A 129 -1.61 3.49 -9.15
C CYS A 129 -0.82 3.92 -10.38
N VAL A 130 -0.46 5.20 -10.46
CA VAL A 130 0.49 5.71 -11.44
C VAL A 130 1.83 5.90 -10.76
N ILE A 131 2.87 5.21 -11.24
CA ILE A 131 4.22 5.27 -10.67
C ILE A 131 5.29 5.17 -11.78
N PRO A 132 6.36 5.98 -11.76
CA PRO A 132 7.40 5.87 -12.79
C PRO A 132 8.26 4.62 -12.61
N ASN A 133 8.73 4.07 -13.72
CA ASN A 133 9.74 3.01 -13.73
C ASN A 133 11.18 3.59 -13.62
N LYS A 134 12.20 2.75 -13.79
CA LYS A 134 13.61 3.19 -13.72
C LYS A 134 14.02 4.20 -14.80
N GLU A 135 13.30 4.23 -15.93
CA GLU A 135 13.46 5.21 -17.01
C GLU A 135 12.61 6.47 -16.79
N GLU A 136 12.03 6.66 -15.60
CA GLU A 136 11.16 7.80 -15.25
C GLU A 136 9.86 7.87 -16.07
N MET A 137 9.49 6.77 -16.74
CA MET A 137 8.23 6.68 -17.49
C MET A 137 7.12 6.16 -16.57
N ASN A 138 6.06 6.96 -16.44
CA ASN A 138 4.87 6.60 -15.67
C ASN A 138 4.23 5.30 -16.21
N GLN A 139 4.03 4.36 -15.30
CA GLN A 139 3.30 3.12 -15.51
C GLN A 139 2.02 3.16 -14.68
N THR A 140 0.94 2.62 -15.21
CA THR A 140 -0.32 2.50 -14.47
C THR A 140 -0.58 1.04 -14.12
N LEU A 141 -0.74 0.76 -12.83
CA LEU A 141 -1.10 -0.54 -12.30
C LEU A 141 -2.53 -0.47 -11.78
N TYR A 142 -3.32 -1.52 -12.02
CA TYR A 142 -4.72 -1.57 -11.62
C TYR A 142 -4.95 -2.70 -10.62
N VAL A 143 -5.88 -2.50 -9.71
CA VAL A 143 -6.28 -3.49 -8.71
C VAL A 143 -7.72 -3.28 -8.32
N ALA A 144 -8.51 -4.34 -8.35
CA ALA A 144 -9.89 -4.28 -7.93
C ALA A 144 -9.98 -4.65 -6.46
N ALA A 145 -10.54 -3.77 -5.61
CA ALA A 145 -10.72 -4.03 -4.18
C ALA A 145 -12.20 -4.00 -3.82
N TYR A 146 -12.66 -5.06 -3.17
CA TYR A 146 -14.05 -5.24 -2.72
C TYR A 146 -14.08 -5.70 -1.26
N GLY A 147 -15.14 -5.35 -0.54
CA GLY A 147 -15.36 -5.80 0.83
C GLY A 147 -15.39 -7.32 0.91
N ASN A 148 -15.02 -7.88 2.08
CA ASN A 148 -14.83 -9.32 2.23
C ASN A 148 -16.09 -10.14 1.89
N ALA A 149 -17.29 -9.59 2.09
CA ALA A 149 -18.54 -10.24 1.73
C ALA A 149 -18.87 -10.17 0.22
N ASP A 150 -18.30 -9.20 -0.49
CA ASP A 150 -18.51 -8.96 -1.92
C ASP A 150 -17.39 -9.57 -2.78
N PHE A 151 -16.29 -10.01 -2.16
CA PHE A 151 -15.19 -10.70 -2.80
C PHE A 151 -15.51 -12.20 -2.91
N SER A 152 -15.56 -12.71 -4.15
CA SER A 152 -15.57 -14.16 -4.42
C SER A 152 -14.28 -14.53 -5.14
N LYS A 153 -13.45 -15.34 -4.48
CA LYS A 153 -12.28 -15.95 -5.12
C LYS A 153 -12.78 -17.11 -5.98
N ASN A 154 -12.92 -16.89 -7.27
CA ASN A 154 -13.04 -17.99 -8.22
C ASN A 154 -11.63 -18.28 -8.75
N ASP A 155 -11.13 -19.48 -8.42
CA ASP A 155 -9.82 -20.02 -8.84
C ASP A 155 -9.72 -20.21 -10.37
#